data_AF-A0AAW5EK66-F1
#
_entry.id   AF-A0AAW5EK66-F1
#
_cell.length_a   1.000
_cell.length_b   1.000
_cell.length_c   1.000
_cell.angle_alpha   90.00
_cell.angle_beta   90.00
_cell.angle_gamma   90.00
#
_symmetry.space_group_name_H-M   'P 1'
#
loop_
_entity.id
_entity.type
_entity.pdbx_description
1 polymer ?
#
loop_
_entity_poly.entity_id
_entity_poly.type
_entity_poly.pdbx_seq_one_letter_code
_entity_poly.pdbx_strand_id
1 'polypeptide(L)'
;LFRTFIPTQIDVISIVTLVGGTVGGYIVFSGAHRLIDAKLYGKENLNYINKAAVSGIIITGIMRVILFLAVLGVVSSGFILDKENPAGSVFHHALGDLGLKIFGVVLFLAAISSVIGAAYTSVSFIRSFHPWIEKYNRFVVIFFIIVSTLVFYILGKSPASILIIVGTINGWILPVTLFIMIIAAHKKSVVGDYKHPKWMSAFGLLIVALMSYLSVLSMIKLM
;
A
#
# COMPACT_ATOMS: atom_id res chain seq x y z
N LEU A 1 22.98 10.41 17.56
CA LEU A 1 23.48 9.17 16.92
C LEU A 1 22.99 7.90 17.62
N PHE A 2 23.20 7.70 18.92
CA PHE A 2 22.74 6.47 19.62
C PHE A 2 21.22 6.19 19.47
N ARG A 3 20.38 7.22 19.64
CA ARG A 3 18.91 7.12 19.49
C ARG A 3 18.44 6.86 18.05
N THR A 4 19.32 6.96 17.06
CA THR A 4 19.02 6.66 15.64
C THR A 4 18.96 5.14 15.40
N PHE A 5 19.74 4.36 16.17
CA PHE A 5 19.81 2.90 16.03
C PHE A 5 19.01 2.17 17.13
N ILE A 6 18.82 2.80 18.29
CA ILE A 6 18.04 2.27 19.40
C ILE A 6 16.95 3.29 19.76
N PRO A 7 15.73 3.13 19.21
CA PRO A 7 14.64 4.04 19.53
C PRO A 7 14.19 3.85 20.98
N THR A 8 13.95 4.96 21.69
CA THR A 8 13.42 4.93 23.07
C THR A 8 11.94 4.56 23.12
N GLN A 9 11.22 4.73 22.02
CA GLN A 9 9.81 4.35 21.87
C GLN A 9 9.61 3.64 20.54
N ILE A 10 8.91 2.51 20.58
CA ILE A 10 8.50 1.78 19.39
C ILE A 10 6.99 1.96 19.24
N ASP A 11 6.60 2.76 18.26
CA ASP A 11 5.19 2.91 17.92
C ASP A 11 4.76 1.81 16.94
N VAL A 12 4.30 0.70 17.51
CA VAL A 12 3.83 -0.47 16.77
C VAL A 12 2.70 -0.12 15.81
N ILE A 13 1.78 0.78 16.18
CA ILE A 13 0.65 1.15 15.32
C ILE A 13 1.15 1.90 14.09
N SER A 14 2.06 2.85 14.28
CA SER A 14 2.69 3.57 13.16
C SER A 14 3.47 2.62 12.23
N ILE A 15 4.22 1.66 12.77
CA ILE A 15 4.95 0.68 11.96
C ILE A 15 3.98 -0.17 11.12
N VAL A 16 2.96 -0.76 11.76
CA VAL A 16 1.97 -1.60 11.08
C VAL A 16 1.19 -0.80 10.05
N THR A 17 0.79 0.43 10.37
CA THR A 17 0.06 1.33 9.45
C THR A 17 0.91 1.67 8.24
N LEU A 18 2.18 2.04 8.44
CA LEU A 18 3.09 2.40 7.35
C LEU A 18 3.33 1.21 6.43
N VAL A 19 3.63 0.02 6.99
CA VAL A 19 3.86 -1.20 6.20
C VAL A 19 2.56 -1.63 5.48
N GLY A 20 1.42 -1.62 6.16
CA GLY A 20 0.14 -1.97 5.56
C GLY A 20 -0.28 -1.02 4.45
N GLY A 21 0.01 0.28 4.60
CA GLY A 21 -0.20 1.29 3.57
C GLY A 21 0.76 1.20 2.37
N THR A 22 1.84 0.42 2.44
CA THR A 22 2.79 0.24 1.34
C THR A 22 2.59 -1.07 0.59
N VAL A 23 2.40 -2.16 1.32
CA VAL A 23 2.46 -3.53 0.80
C VAL A 23 1.28 -4.37 1.27
N GLY A 24 0.28 -3.80 1.93
CA GLY A 24 -0.89 -4.55 2.37
C GLY A 24 -2.07 -4.46 1.39
N GLY A 25 -3.08 -5.31 1.62
CA GLY A 25 -4.33 -5.31 0.87
C GLY A 25 -4.15 -5.50 -0.64
N TYR A 26 -4.86 -4.69 -1.44
CA TYR A 26 -4.89 -4.79 -2.90
C TYR A 26 -3.54 -4.49 -3.57
N ILE A 27 -2.63 -3.76 -2.90
CA ILE A 27 -1.42 -3.22 -3.53
C ILE A 27 -0.52 -4.35 -4.05
N VAL A 28 -0.38 -5.43 -3.28
CA VAL A 28 0.41 -6.63 -3.63
C VAL A 28 -0.05 -7.27 -4.95
N PHE A 29 -1.35 -7.24 -5.21
CA PHE A 29 -1.97 -7.95 -6.32
C PHE A 29 -2.18 -7.05 -7.54
N SER A 30 -2.31 -5.74 -7.32
CA SER A 30 -2.62 -4.77 -8.36
C SER A 30 -1.66 -4.81 -9.55
N GLY A 31 -0.35 -4.90 -9.28
CA GLY A 31 0.67 -5.01 -10.33
C GLY A 31 0.56 -6.30 -11.12
N ALA A 32 0.40 -7.44 -10.42
CA ALA A 32 0.27 -8.75 -11.05
C ALA A 32 -0.96 -8.83 -11.94
N HIS A 33 -2.12 -8.36 -11.47
CA HIS A 33 -3.36 -8.40 -12.24
C HIS A 33 -3.29 -7.54 -13.51
N ARG A 34 -2.67 -6.35 -13.44
CA ARG A 34 -2.47 -5.50 -14.62
C ARG A 34 -1.52 -6.13 -15.63
N LEU A 35 -0.46 -6.79 -15.17
CA LEU A 35 0.45 -7.53 -16.05
C LEU A 35 -0.25 -8.71 -16.72
N ILE A 36 -1.12 -9.43 -15.99
CA ILE A 36 -1.92 -10.53 -16.53
C ILE A 36 -2.90 -10.02 -17.60
N ASP A 37 -3.65 -8.96 -17.31
CA ASP A 37 -4.59 -8.37 -18.28
C ASP A 37 -3.87 -7.79 -19.52
N ALA A 38 -2.63 -7.31 -19.35
CA ALA A 38 -1.76 -6.88 -20.45
C ALA A 38 -1.12 -8.04 -21.23
N LYS A 39 -1.43 -9.30 -20.87
CA LYS A 39 -0.83 -10.52 -21.43
C LYS A 39 0.69 -10.61 -21.25
N LEU A 40 1.22 -9.94 -20.22
CA LEU A 40 2.62 -9.97 -19.81
C LEU A 40 2.82 -10.97 -18.67
N TYR A 41 2.51 -12.24 -18.93
CA TYR A 41 2.73 -13.37 -18.02
C TYR A 41 3.60 -14.42 -18.72
N GLY A 42 4.04 -15.46 -18.00
CA GLY A 42 4.91 -16.50 -18.54
C GLY A 42 6.39 -16.34 -18.17
N LYS A 43 7.18 -17.38 -18.43
CA LYS A 43 8.60 -17.46 -18.02
C LYS A 43 9.47 -16.48 -18.81
N GLU A 44 9.14 -16.28 -20.07
CA GLU A 44 9.77 -15.35 -21.00
C GLU A 44 9.73 -13.89 -20.51
N ASN A 45 8.68 -13.54 -19.76
CA ASN A 45 8.48 -12.20 -19.22
C ASN A 45 9.10 -11.99 -17.84
N LEU A 46 9.68 -13.03 -17.20
CA LEU A 46 10.20 -12.93 -15.82
C LEU A 46 11.24 -11.83 -15.64
N ASN A 47 12.14 -11.67 -16.60
CA ASN A 47 13.15 -10.61 -16.53
C ASN A 47 12.52 -9.21 -16.57
N TYR A 48 11.49 -9.02 -17.39
CA TYR A 48 10.75 -7.77 -17.47
C TYR A 48 9.96 -7.51 -16.18
N ILE A 49 9.23 -8.51 -15.69
CA ILE A 49 8.44 -8.43 -14.45
C ILE A 49 9.34 -8.10 -13.26
N ASN A 50 10.48 -8.79 -13.13
CA ASN A 50 11.44 -8.54 -12.04
C ASN A 50 12.03 -7.13 -12.10
N LYS A 51 12.44 -6.66 -13.29
CA LYS A 51 12.94 -5.29 -13.46
C LYS A 51 11.87 -4.26 -13.12
N ALA A 52 10.64 -4.45 -13.58
CA ALA A 52 9.53 -3.55 -13.28
C ALA A 52 9.23 -3.50 -11.77
N ALA A 53 9.19 -4.65 -11.10
CA ALA A 53 8.97 -4.74 -9.66
C ALA A 53 10.09 -4.07 -8.86
N VAL A 54 11.36 -4.39 -9.17
CA VAL A 54 12.52 -3.81 -8.47
C VAL A 54 12.60 -2.31 -8.68
N SER A 55 12.46 -1.82 -9.91
CA SER A 55 12.45 -0.38 -10.19
C SER A 55 11.31 0.33 -9.47
N GLY A 56 10.10 -0.26 -9.45
CA GLY A 56 8.96 0.29 -8.73
C GLY A 56 9.21 0.40 -7.22
N ILE A 57 9.80 -0.64 -6.61
CA ILE A 57 10.15 -0.64 -5.18
C ILE A 57 11.22 0.42 -4.88
N ILE A 58 12.27 0.50 -5.69
CA ILE A 58 13.36 1.46 -5.49
C ILE A 58 12.86 2.90 -5.61
N ILE A 59 12.13 3.22 -6.68
CA ILE A 59 11.58 4.57 -6.90
C ILE A 59 10.65 4.94 -5.75
N THR A 60 9.76 4.03 -5.34
CA THR A 60 8.86 4.25 -4.20
C THR A 60 9.63 4.48 -2.90
N GLY A 61 10.70 3.72 -2.66
CA GLY A 61 11.56 3.87 -1.49
C GLY A 61 12.26 5.23 -1.46
N ILE A 62 12.87 5.64 -2.58
CA ILE A 62 13.53 6.94 -2.71
C ILE A 62 12.54 8.07 -2.47
N MET A 63 11.37 8.04 -3.11
CA MET A 63 10.33 9.06 -2.93
C MET A 63 9.86 9.15 -1.48
N ARG A 64 9.70 8.02 -0.79
CA ARG A 64 9.32 7.99 0.63
C ARG A 64 10.39 8.62 1.52
N VAL A 65 11.67 8.36 1.25
CA VAL A 65 12.77 8.97 2.01
C VAL A 65 12.81 10.48 1.75
N ILE A 66 12.68 10.93 0.50
CA ILE A 66 12.64 12.36 0.16
C ILE A 66 11.49 13.07 0.88
N LEU A 67 10.27 12.50 0.79
CA LEU A 67 9.10 13.07 1.46
C LEU A 67 9.26 13.07 2.99
N PHE A 68 9.78 11.97 3.56
CA PHE A 68 10.06 11.92 4.99
C PHE A 68 11.04 13.00 5.43
N LEU A 69 12.15 13.18 4.69
CA LEU A 69 13.14 14.22 4.99
C LEU A 69 12.56 15.63 4.83
N ALA A 70 11.69 15.86 3.86
CA ALA A 70 10.99 17.14 3.68
C ALA A 70 10.10 17.46 4.89
N VAL A 71 9.26 16.50 5.32
CA VAL A 71 8.42 16.68 6.52
C VAL A 71 9.29 16.84 7.77
N LEU A 72 10.35 16.03 7.91
CA LEU A 72 11.27 16.11 9.05
C LEU A 72 11.95 17.48 9.12
N GLY A 73 12.37 18.06 7.99
CA GLY A 73 12.99 19.38 7.94
C GLY A 73 12.04 20.50 8.37
N VAL A 74 10.75 20.40 8.05
CA VAL A 74 9.73 21.34 8.53
C VAL A 74 9.47 21.15 10.02
N VAL A 75 9.32 19.91 10.50
CA VAL A 75 9.07 19.67 11.94
C VAL A 75 10.30 20.04 12.79
N SER A 76 11.52 19.83 12.28
CA SER A 76 12.76 20.18 12.99
C SER A 76 13.01 21.69 13.07
N SER A 77 12.36 22.51 12.23
CA SER A 77 12.39 23.98 12.35
C SER A 77 11.54 24.49 13.53
N GLY A 78 10.82 23.60 14.21
CA GLY A 78 9.88 23.94 15.28
C GLY A 78 8.46 24.21 14.78
N PHE A 79 8.21 24.06 13.48
CA PHE A 79 6.86 24.21 12.93
C PHE A 79 5.95 23.08 13.40
N ILE A 80 4.78 23.46 13.92
CA ILE A 80 3.75 22.52 14.37
C ILE A 80 2.81 22.27 13.20
N LEU A 81 2.73 21.02 12.76
CA LEU A 81 1.85 20.61 11.67
C LEU A 81 0.38 20.88 12.03
N ASP A 82 -0.38 21.36 11.06
CA ASP A 82 -1.83 21.49 11.18
C ASP A 82 -2.46 20.10 11.36
N LYS A 83 -3.34 19.95 12.35
CA LYS A 83 -4.01 18.68 12.64
C LYS A 83 -5.03 18.30 11.57
N GLU A 84 -5.65 19.26 10.90
CA GLU A 84 -6.65 18.99 9.87
C GLU A 84 -6.01 18.63 8.53
N ASN A 85 -4.88 19.28 8.20
CA ASN A 85 -4.13 19.02 6.98
C ASN A 85 -2.61 18.97 7.21
N PRO A 86 -2.09 17.92 7.87
CA PRO A 86 -0.67 17.84 8.20
C PRO A 86 0.22 17.90 6.96
N ALA A 87 -0.14 17.18 5.90
CA ALA A 87 0.64 17.13 4.67
C ALA A 87 0.64 18.47 3.93
N GLY A 88 -0.52 19.12 3.79
CA GLY A 88 -0.62 20.43 3.15
C GLY A 88 0.14 21.51 3.91
N SER A 89 0.16 21.45 5.25
CA SER A 89 0.88 22.41 6.09
C SER A 89 2.40 22.41 5.85
N VAL A 90 2.98 21.26 5.47
CA VAL A 90 4.40 21.16 5.09
C VAL A 90 4.68 21.96 3.83
N PHE A 91 3.83 21.81 2.80
CA PHE A 91 3.97 22.53 1.55
C PHE A 91 3.69 24.02 1.71
N HIS A 92 2.69 24.38 2.52
CA HIS A 92 2.39 25.78 2.85
C HIS A 92 3.56 26.44 3.57
N HIS A 93 4.15 25.78 4.57
CA HIS A 93 5.30 26.30 5.27
C HIS A 93 6.50 26.53 4.34
N ALA A 94 6.72 25.63 3.38
CA ALA A 94 7.85 25.72 2.46
C ALA A 94 7.69 26.78 1.35
N LEU A 95 6.47 27.00 0.83
CA LEU A 95 6.24 27.78 -0.40
C LEU A 95 5.04 28.75 -0.31
N GLY A 96 4.46 28.95 0.87
CA GLY A 96 3.23 29.72 1.07
C GLY A 96 2.04 29.13 0.30
N ASP A 97 1.14 30.00 -0.17
CA ASP A 97 -0.09 29.60 -0.87
C ASP A 97 0.18 28.86 -2.19
N LEU A 98 1.33 29.13 -2.83
CA LEU A 98 1.76 28.37 -4.00
C LEU A 98 2.00 26.90 -3.64
N GLY A 99 2.61 26.65 -2.48
CA GLY A 99 2.82 25.30 -1.95
C GLY A 99 1.51 24.53 -1.75
N LEU A 100 0.49 25.18 -1.19
CA LEU A 100 -0.84 24.57 -1.03
C LEU A 100 -1.47 24.20 -2.38
N LYS A 101 -1.35 25.07 -3.40
CA LYS A 101 -1.88 24.79 -4.74
C LYS A 101 -1.15 23.61 -5.39
N ILE A 102 0.18 23.57 -5.29
CA ILE A 102 0.99 22.45 -5.80
C ILE A 102 0.61 21.15 -5.09
N PHE A 103 0.51 21.17 -3.76
CA PHE A 103 0.08 20.04 -2.96
C PHE A 103 -1.30 19.52 -3.41
N GLY A 104 -2.27 20.43 -3.59
CA GLY A 104 -3.61 20.08 -4.05
C GLY A 104 -3.61 19.38 -5.41
N VAL A 105 -2.85 19.90 -6.40
CA VAL A 105 -2.74 19.27 -7.72
C VAL A 105 -2.07 17.90 -7.64
N VAL A 106 -0.96 17.78 -6.89
CA VAL A 106 -0.26 16.50 -6.72
C VAL A 106 -1.16 15.47 -6.05
N LEU A 107 -1.85 15.85 -4.97
CA LEU A 107 -2.77 14.99 -4.24
C LEU A 107 -3.93 14.54 -5.14
N PHE A 108 -4.49 15.44 -5.94
CA PHE A 108 -5.57 15.14 -6.87
C PHE A 108 -5.14 14.13 -7.94
N LEU A 109 -3.99 14.33 -8.59
CA LEU A 109 -3.46 13.40 -9.58
C LEU A 109 -3.12 12.02 -8.98
N ALA A 110 -2.54 12.01 -7.77
CA ALA A 110 -2.26 10.79 -7.03
C ALA A 110 -3.55 10.03 -6.67
N ALA A 111 -4.61 10.76 -6.29
CA ALA A 111 -5.90 10.17 -5.94
C ALA A 111 -6.58 9.50 -7.15
N ILE A 112 -6.59 10.13 -8.34
CA ILE A 112 -7.22 9.56 -9.54
C ILE A 112 -6.62 8.19 -9.87
N SER A 113 -5.30 8.12 -9.97
CA SER A 113 -4.60 6.88 -10.31
C SER A 113 -4.82 5.79 -9.26
N SER A 114 -4.88 6.16 -7.98
CA SER A 114 -5.08 5.25 -6.86
C SER A 114 -6.50 4.71 -6.78
N VAL A 115 -7.52 5.56 -6.95
CA VAL A 115 -8.94 5.16 -6.91
C VAL A 115 -9.25 4.17 -8.02
N ILE A 116 -8.79 4.45 -9.24
CA ILE A 116 -8.99 3.55 -10.39
C ILE A 116 -8.26 2.23 -10.14
N GLY A 117 -7.00 2.28 -9.68
CA GLY A 117 -6.21 1.08 -9.39
C GLY A 117 -6.85 0.19 -8.31
N ALA A 118 -7.24 0.77 -7.18
CA ALA A 118 -7.86 0.05 -6.07
C ALA A 118 -9.20 -0.58 -6.47
N ALA A 119 -10.06 0.17 -7.15
CA ALA A 119 -11.37 -0.33 -7.58
C ALA A 119 -11.22 -1.44 -8.63
N TYR A 120 -10.36 -1.25 -9.63
CA TYR A 120 -10.09 -2.25 -10.65
C TYR A 120 -9.56 -3.56 -10.03
N THR A 121 -8.57 -3.48 -9.13
CA THR A 121 -8.01 -4.68 -8.48
C THR A 121 -9.05 -5.37 -7.61
N SER A 122 -9.87 -4.61 -6.88
CA SER A 122 -10.95 -5.17 -6.06
C SER A 122 -11.96 -5.94 -6.92
N VAL A 123 -12.41 -5.38 -8.04
CA VAL A 123 -13.33 -6.06 -8.96
C VAL A 123 -12.68 -7.27 -9.63
N SER A 124 -11.39 -7.20 -9.96
CA SER A 124 -10.71 -8.33 -10.60
C SER A 124 -10.65 -9.59 -9.74
N PHE A 125 -10.67 -9.48 -8.42
CA PHE A 125 -10.75 -10.65 -7.53
C PHE A 125 -12.08 -11.42 -7.64
N ILE A 126 -13.16 -10.73 -7.98
CA ILE A 126 -14.50 -11.32 -8.06
C ILE A 126 -14.94 -11.62 -9.50
N ARG A 127 -14.13 -11.28 -10.51
CA ARG A 127 -14.42 -11.56 -11.93
C ARG A 127 -14.69 -13.05 -12.18
N SER A 128 -13.91 -13.92 -11.56
CA SER A 128 -14.04 -15.37 -11.72
C SER A 128 -15.25 -15.97 -10.99
N PHE A 129 -15.97 -15.19 -10.19
CA PHE A 129 -17.12 -15.72 -9.44
C PHE A 129 -18.39 -15.82 -10.30
N HIS A 130 -18.56 -14.95 -11.31
CA HIS A 130 -19.71 -15.02 -12.21
C HIS A 130 -19.44 -14.36 -13.57
N PRO A 131 -19.81 -14.98 -14.73
CA PRO A 131 -19.54 -14.45 -16.07
C PRO A 131 -20.09 -13.03 -16.34
N TRP A 132 -21.15 -12.64 -15.62
CA TRP A 132 -21.72 -11.30 -15.70
C TRP A 132 -20.74 -10.22 -15.21
N ILE A 133 -19.96 -10.50 -14.16
CA ILE A 133 -18.98 -9.55 -13.60
C ILE A 133 -17.89 -9.28 -14.63
N GLU A 134 -17.44 -10.32 -15.33
CA GLU A 134 -16.48 -10.17 -16.43
C GLU A 134 -17.07 -9.33 -17.57
N LYS A 135 -18.29 -9.66 -18.01
CA LYS A 135 -18.97 -8.97 -19.12
C LYS A 135 -19.21 -7.48 -18.84
N TYR A 136 -19.56 -7.11 -17.60
CA TYR A 136 -19.90 -5.74 -17.21
C TYR A 136 -18.87 -5.08 -16.29
N ASN A 137 -17.63 -5.57 -16.31
CA ASN A 137 -16.54 -5.17 -15.41
C ASN A 137 -16.37 -3.64 -15.27
N ARG A 138 -16.45 -2.87 -16.37
CA ARG A 138 -16.40 -1.38 -16.31
C ARG A 138 -17.50 -0.81 -15.41
N PHE A 139 -18.73 -1.30 -15.54
CA PHE A 139 -19.85 -0.84 -14.72
C PHE A 139 -19.69 -1.28 -13.27
N VAL A 140 -19.18 -2.48 -13.01
CA VAL A 140 -18.91 -2.96 -11.65
C VAL A 140 -17.84 -2.11 -10.96
N VAL A 141 -16.78 -1.71 -11.68
CA VAL A 141 -15.74 -0.79 -11.15
C VAL A 141 -16.33 0.57 -10.80
N ILE A 142 -17.13 1.17 -11.71
CA ILE A 142 -17.79 2.46 -11.45
C ILE A 142 -18.72 2.36 -10.25
N PHE A 143 -19.54 1.29 -10.19
CA PHE A 143 -20.42 1.03 -9.07
C PHE A 143 -19.65 0.89 -7.75
N PHE A 144 -18.53 0.15 -7.75
CA PHE A 144 -17.67 0.01 -6.57
C PHE A 144 -17.12 1.34 -6.07
N ILE A 145 -16.72 2.25 -6.98
CA ILE A 145 -16.26 3.60 -6.62
C ILE A 145 -17.39 4.42 -6.00
N ILE A 146 -18.59 4.40 -6.59
CA ILE A 146 -19.76 5.13 -6.09
C ILE A 146 -20.12 4.64 -4.68
N VAL A 147 -20.23 3.33 -4.49
CA VAL A 147 -20.54 2.72 -3.18
C VAL A 147 -19.46 3.06 -2.16
N SER A 148 -18.18 2.93 -2.51
CA SER A 148 -17.07 3.24 -1.60
C SER A 148 -17.07 4.72 -1.19
N THR A 149 -17.38 5.62 -2.13
CA THR A 149 -17.51 7.06 -1.87
C THR A 149 -18.68 7.35 -0.94
N LEU A 150 -19.82 6.69 -1.15
CA LEU A 150 -21.00 6.84 -0.30
C LEU A 150 -20.74 6.35 1.13
N VAL A 151 -20.09 5.19 1.28
CA VAL A 151 -19.69 4.65 2.60
C VAL A 151 -18.75 5.63 3.29
N PHE A 152 -17.74 6.15 2.58
CA PHE A 152 -16.83 7.17 3.12
C PHE A 152 -17.59 8.41 3.62
N TYR A 153 -18.53 8.92 2.81
CA TYR A 153 -19.34 10.08 3.17
C TYR A 153 -20.20 9.82 4.42
N ILE A 154 -20.87 8.66 4.50
CA ILE A 154 -21.73 8.29 5.63
C ILE A 154 -20.93 8.09 6.93
N LEU A 155 -19.70 7.56 6.85
CA LEU A 155 -18.86 7.34 8.04
C LEU A 155 -18.50 8.64 8.77
N GLY A 156 -18.43 9.77 8.06
CA GLY A 156 -18.20 11.10 8.65
C GLY A 156 -16.90 11.27 9.46
N LYS A 157 -15.96 10.32 9.36
CA LYS A 157 -14.65 10.38 10.06
C LYS A 157 -13.65 11.21 9.26
N SER A 158 -12.66 11.77 9.95
CA SER A 158 -11.59 12.51 9.27
C SER A 158 -10.83 11.59 8.28
N PRO A 159 -10.41 12.11 7.11
CA PRO A 159 -9.66 11.32 6.13
C PRO A 159 -8.40 10.69 6.72
N ALA A 160 -7.67 11.43 7.57
CA ALA A 160 -6.46 10.96 8.24
C ALA A 160 -6.73 9.75 9.14
N SER A 161 -7.81 9.78 9.93
CA SER A 161 -8.18 8.64 10.78
C SER A 161 -8.57 7.41 9.97
N ILE A 162 -9.31 7.59 8.86
CA ILE A 162 -9.66 6.47 7.97
C ILE A 162 -8.39 5.87 7.35
N LEU A 163 -7.44 6.69 6.92
CA LEU A 163 -6.16 6.23 6.36
C LEU A 163 -5.35 5.40 7.37
N ILE A 164 -5.30 5.82 8.64
CA ILE A 164 -4.61 5.08 9.71
C ILE A 164 -5.29 3.72 9.94
N ILE A 165 -6.62 3.71 10.03
CA ILE A 165 -7.40 2.48 10.26
C ILE A 165 -7.19 1.49 9.11
N VAL A 166 -7.39 1.94 7.86
CA VAL A 166 -7.25 1.08 6.67
C VAL A 166 -5.80 0.62 6.51
N GLY A 167 -4.82 1.49 6.75
CA GLY A 167 -3.40 1.12 6.75
C GLY A 167 -3.09 0.05 7.79
N THR A 168 -3.64 0.17 9.00
CA THR A 168 -3.47 -0.82 10.07
C THR A 168 -4.08 -2.18 9.68
N ILE A 169 -5.33 -2.18 9.19
CA ILE A 169 -6.03 -3.40 8.73
C ILE A 169 -5.24 -4.09 7.61
N ASN A 170 -4.72 -3.31 6.65
CA ASN A 170 -3.88 -3.84 5.59
C ASN A 170 -2.58 -4.47 6.12
N GLY A 171 -2.02 -3.93 7.21
CA GLY A 171 -0.87 -4.49 7.91
C GLY A 171 -1.19 -5.83 8.57
N TRP A 172 -2.40 -5.99 9.12
CA TRP A 172 -2.87 -7.25 9.70
C TRP A 172 -3.12 -8.35 8.66
N ILE A 173 -3.59 -7.96 7.48
CA ILE A 173 -3.86 -8.90 6.38
C ILE A 173 -2.55 -9.43 5.75
N LEU A 174 -1.49 -8.61 5.75
CA LEU A 174 -0.20 -8.90 5.14
C LEU A 174 0.40 -10.29 5.50
N PRO A 175 0.55 -10.69 6.78
CA PRO A 175 1.16 -11.98 7.11
C PRO A 175 0.39 -13.16 6.50
N VAL A 176 -0.95 -13.09 6.48
CA VAL A 176 -1.80 -14.14 5.90
C VAL A 176 -1.59 -14.22 4.39
N THR A 177 -1.67 -13.08 3.69
CA THR A 177 -1.54 -13.05 2.23
C THR A 177 -0.14 -13.46 1.78
N LEU A 178 0.90 -12.95 2.44
CA LEU A 178 2.29 -13.29 2.12
C LEU A 178 2.59 -14.77 2.40
N PHE A 179 2.08 -15.34 3.49
CA PHE A 179 2.24 -16.75 3.80
C PHE A 179 1.62 -17.65 2.72
N ILE A 180 0.38 -17.35 2.31
CA ILE A 180 -0.29 -18.07 1.23
C ILE A 180 0.50 -17.96 -0.09
N MET A 181 1.01 -16.76 -0.41
CA MET A 181 1.83 -16.57 -1.62
C MET A 181 3.13 -17.37 -1.59
N ILE A 182 3.82 -17.45 -0.44
CA ILE A 182 5.04 -18.26 -0.30
C ILE A 182 4.73 -19.74 -0.54
N ILE A 183 3.64 -20.25 0.02
CA ILE A 183 3.19 -21.64 -0.23
C ILE A 183 2.90 -21.83 -1.72
N ALA A 184 2.14 -20.92 -2.33
CA ALA A 184 1.79 -20.99 -3.75
C ALA A 184 3.03 -20.95 -4.64
N ALA A 185 4.04 -20.16 -4.30
CA ALA A 185 5.29 -20.02 -5.06
C ALA A 185 6.12 -21.32 -5.14
N HIS A 186 5.89 -22.29 -4.24
CA HIS A 186 6.53 -23.61 -4.25
C HIS A 186 5.61 -24.74 -4.71
N LYS A 187 4.32 -24.46 -4.91
CA LYS A 187 3.35 -25.47 -5.34
C LYS A 187 3.44 -25.68 -6.84
N LYS A 188 3.97 -26.82 -7.28
CA LYS A 188 4.10 -27.18 -8.72
C LYS A 188 2.79 -27.06 -9.50
N SER A 189 1.65 -27.35 -8.88
CA SER A 189 0.34 -27.21 -9.54
C SER A 189 -0.05 -25.75 -9.86
N VAL A 190 0.66 -24.77 -9.29
CA VAL A 190 0.41 -23.33 -9.49
C VAL A 190 1.52 -22.72 -10.36
N VAL A 191 2.79 -22.96 -10.02
CA VAL A 191 3.94 -22.32 -10.70
C VAL A 191 4.56 -23.17 -11.82
N GLY A 192 4.09 -24.39 -12.02
CA GLY A 192 4.66 -25.34 -12.99
C GLY A 192 6.13 -25.62 -12.71
N ASP A 193 6.96 -25.46 -13.73
CA ASP A 193 8.41 -25.73 -13.67
C ASP A 193 9.24 -24.52 -13.20
N TYR A 194 8.62 -23.45 -12.70
CA TYR A 194 9.35 -22.34 -12.10
C TYR A 194 9.88 -22.73 -10.71
N LYS A 195 11.12 -22.38 -10.41
CA LYS A 195 11.75 -22.62 -9.10
C LYS A 195 11.96 -21.31 -8.38
N HIS A 196 11.14 -21.05 -7.38
CA HIS A 196 11.27 -19.84 -6.59
C HIS A 196 12.51 -19.90 -5.68
N PRO A 197 13.34 -18.83 -5.61
CA PRO A 197 14.55 -18.84 -4.80
C PRO A 197 14.28 -19.06 -3.31
N LYS A 198 14.94 -20.06 -2.70
CA LYS A 198 14.73 -20.42 -1.29
C LYS A 198 15.04 -19.28 -0.32
N TRP A 199 16.04 -18.46 -0.63
CA TRP A 199 16.41 -17.31 0.20
C TRP A 199 15.29 -16.26 0.24
N MET A 200 14.61 -15.99 -0.88
CA MET A 200 13.46 -15.07 -0.93
C MET A 200 12.32 -15.58 -0.06
N SER A 201 12.07 -16.90 -0.07
CA SER A 201 11.07 -17.50 0.82
C SER A 201 11.45 -17.45 2.30
N ALA A 202 12.74 -17.63 2.62
CA ALA A 202 13.21 -17.51 3.99
C ALA A 202 13.02 -16.07 4.52
N PHE A 203 13.38 -15.06 3.74
CA PHE A 203 13.08 -13.66 4.07
C PHE A 203 11.58 -13.40 4.16
N GLY A 204 10.80 -13.93 3.22
CA GLY A 204 9.35 -13.82 3.24
C GLY A 204 8.75 -14.37 4.54
N LEU A 205 9.17 -15.57 4.97
CA LEU A 205 8.71 -16.18 6.22
C LEU A 205 9.15 -15.38 7.46
N LEU A 206 10.35 -14.80 7.44
CA LEU A 206 10.80 -13.89 8.50
C LEU A 206 9.88 -12.66 8.59
N ILE A 207 9.50 -12.07 7.45
CA ILE A 207 8.55 -10.96 7.39
C ILE A 207 7.17 -11.40 7.87
N VAL A 208 6.69 -12.61 7.51
CA VAL A 208 5.43 -13.15 8.04
C VAL A 208 5.48 -13.24 9.57
N ALA A 209 6.54 -13.79 10.15
CA ALA A 209 6.68 -13.92 11.60
C ALA A 209 6.70 -12.54 12.29
N LEU A 210 7.51 -11.61 11.78
CA LEU A 210 7.62 -10.25 12.32
C LEU A 210 6.28 -9.51 12.25
N MET A 211 5.62 -9.54 11.09
CA MET A 211 4.37 -8.82 10.88
C MET A 211 3.20 -9.47 11.62
N SER A 212 3.22 -10.79 11.81
CA SER A 212 2.25 -11.46 12.68
C SER A 212 2.39 -10.97 14.13
N TYR A 213 3.63 -10.91 14.64
CA TYR A 213 3.91 -10.40 15.98
C TYR A 213 3.47 -8.94 16.15
N LEU A 214 3.87 -8.05 15.23
CA LEU A 214 3.48 -6.64 15.28
C LEU A 214 1.97 -6.44 15.12
N SER A 215 1.30 -7.26 14.31
CA SER A 215 -0.15 -7.21 14.14
C SER A 215 -0.86 -7.55 15.43
N VAL A 216 -0.49 -8.66 16.09
CA VAL A 216 -1.06 -9.06 17.39
C VAL A 216 -0.84 -7.97 18.44
N LEU A 217 0.38 -7.42 18.56
CA LEU A 217 0.65 -6.33 19.48
C LEU A 217 -0.18 -5.08 19.19
N SER A 218 -0.34 -4.70 17.92
CA SER A 218 -1.15 -3.54 17.53
C SER A 218 -2.63 -3.76 17.86
N MET A 219 -3.15 -4.97 17.68
CA MET A 219 -4.53 -5.33 18.05
C MET A 219 -4.74 -5.20 19.56
N ILE A 220 -3.84 -5.76 20.37
CA ILE A 220 -3.90 -5.66 21.84
C ILE A 220 -3.87 -4.20 22.31
N LYS A 221 -3.11 -3.34 21.63
CA LYS A 221 -3.00 -1.91 21.98
C LYS A 221 -4.22 -1.08 21.55
N LEU A 222 -5.00 -1.58 20.58
CA LEU A 222 -6.20 -0.92 20.06
C LEU A 222 -7.50 -1.39 20.73
N MET A 223 -7.47 -2.54 21.43
CA MET A 223 -8.54 -3.04 22.30
C MET A 223 -8.44 -2.42 23.69
#